data_AF-A0A534NB63-F1
#
_entry.id   AF-A0A534NB63-F1
#
_cell.length_a   1.000
_cell.length_b   1.000
_cell.length_c   1.000
_cell.angle_alpha   90.00
_cell.angle_beta   90.00
_cell.angle_gamma   90.00
#
_symmetry.space_group_name_H-M   'P 1'
#
loop_
_entity.id
_entity.type
_entity.pdbx_description
1 polymer ?
#
loop_
_entity_poly.entity_id
_entity_poly.type
_entity_poly.pdbx_seq_one_letter_code
_entity_poly.pdbx_strand_id
1 'polypeptide(L)' 'MEEIVRRLNAEYGFNLSEEEIKLIAQQAEEAHRLFRPLYEVDLTDVMPMMKVDRRKGKE' A
#
# COMPACT_ATOMS: atom_id res chain seq x y z
N MET A 1 -5.34 -11.09 -6.49
CA MET A 1 -5.58 -9.80 -5.81
C MET A 1 -7.07 -9.44 -5.68
N GLU A 2 -7.91 -9.73 -6.69
CA GLU A 2 -9.34 -9.37 -6.70
C GLU A 2 -10.13 -9.77 -5.44
N GLU A 3 -9.90 -10.97 -4.88
CA GLU A 3 -10.58 -11.43 -3.66
C GLU A 3 -10.26 -10.54 -2.44
N ILE A 4 -9.02 -10.05 -2.35
CA ILE A 4 -8.61 -9.11 -1.30
C ILE A 4 -9.34 -7.78 -1.49
N VAL A 5 -9.42 -7.29 -2.73
CA VAL A 5 -10.14 -6.06 -3.05
C VAL A 5 -11.64 -6.21 -2.75
N ARG A 6 -12.26 -7.36 -3.06
CA ARG A 6 -13.67 -7.65 -2.70
C ARG A 6 -13.88 -7.63 -1.20
N ARG A 7 -12.98 -8.25 -0.43
CA ARG A 7 -13.06 -8.26 1.03
C ARG A 7 -12.98 -6.84 1.59
N LEU A 8 -12.03 -6.03 1.11
CA LEU A 8 -11.90 -4.62 1.52
C LEU A 8 -13.10 -3.78 1.09
N ASN A 9 -13.63 -3.99 -0.11
CA ASN A 9 -14.85 -3.34 -0.58
C ASN A 9 -16.03 -3.59 0.36
N ALA A 10 -16.20 -4.83 0.81
CA ALA A 10 -17.24 -5.22 1.76
C ALA A 10 -16.98 -4.67 3.17
N GLU A 11 -15.73 -4.73 3.66
CA GLU A 11 -15.35 -4.30 5.00
C GLU A 11 -15.50 -2.78 5.18
N TYR A 12 -15.10 -2.00 4.19
CA TYR A 12 -15.08 -0.53 4.25
C TYR A 12 -16.24 0.14 3.51
N GLY A 13 -17.10 -0.64 2.83
CA GLY A 13 -18.30 -0.12 2.18
C GLY A 13 -18.04 0.81 0.99
N PHE A 14 -17.00 0.53 0.20
CA PHE A 14 -16.64 1.38 -0.94
C PHE A 14 -17.65 1.33 -2.10
N ASN A 15 -18.51 0.29 -2.14
CA ASN A 15 -19.54 0.07 -3.17
C ASN A 15 -18.97 0.00 -4.60
N LEU A 16 -17.80 -0.61 -4.76
CA LEU A 16 -17.14 -0.76 -6.06
C LEU A 16 -17.90 -1.75 -6.95
N SER A 17 -17.97 -1.42 -8.24
CA SER A 17 -18.40 -2.34 -9.30
C SER A 17 -17.35 -3.44 -9.56
N GLU A 18 -17.77 -4.47 -10.30
CA GLU A 18 -16.90 -5.57 -10.68
C GLU A 18 -15.73 -5.13 -11.58
N GLU A 19 -16.00 -4.19 -12.49
CA GLU A 19 -14.98 -3.60 -13.36
C GLU A 19 -13.94 -2.81 -12.56
N GLU A 20 -14.39 -2.01 -11.58
CA GLU A 20 -13.49 -1.25 -10.70
C GLU A 20 -12.66 -2.19 -9.82
N ILE A 21 -13.25 -3.26 -9.30
CA ILE A 21 -12.53 -4.27 -8.51
C ILE A 21 -11.40 -4.89 -9.33
N LYS A 22 -11.65 -5.27 -10.59
CA LYS A 22 -10.63 -5.82 -11.50
C LYS A 22 -9.52 -4.81 -11.77
N LEU A 23 -9.88 -3.56 -12.07
CA LEU A 23 -8.93 -2.50 -12.34
C LEU A 23 -8.01 -2.23 -11.13
N ILE A 24 -8.60 -2.09 -9.94
CA ILE A 24 -7.85 -1.87 -8.70
C ILE A 24 -6.96 -3.07 -8.38
N ALA A 25 -7.47 -4.29 -8.59
CA ALA A 25 -6.68 -5.49 -8.36
C ALA A 25 -5.44 -5.55 -9.27
N GLN A 26 -5.57 -5.18 -10.55
CA GLN A 26 -4.43 -5.10 -11.47
C GLN A 26 -3.41 -4.06 -10.99
N GLN A 27 -3.87 -2.84 -10.66
CA GLN A 27 -2.98 -1.77 -10.18
C GLN A 27 -2.29 -2.14 -8.87
N ALA A 28 -2.98 -2.82 -7.96
CA ALA A 28 -2.42 -3.29 -6.70
C ALA A 28 -1.36 -4.38 -6.92
N GLU A 29 -1.52 -5.27 -7.91
CA GLU A 29 -0.48 -6.24 -8.27
C GLU A 29 0.76 -5.55 -8.87
N GLU A 30 0.57 -4.55 -9.72
CA GLU A 30 1.67 -3.75 -10.27
C GLU A 30 2.42 -3.00 -9.17
N ALA A 31 1.70 -2.36 -8.25
CA ALA A 31 2.29 -1.70 -7.09
C ALA A 31 3.04 -2.69 -6.19
N HIS A 32 2.47 -3.87 -5.93
CA HIS A 32 3.14 -4.89 -5.13
C HIS A 32 4.48 -5.31 -5.74
N ARG A 33 4.58 -5.42 -7.07
CA ARG A 33 5.85 -5.69 -7.75
C ARG A 33 6.84 -4.53 -7.60
N LEU A 34 6.36 -3.29 -7.75
CA LEU A 34 7.19 -2.09 -7.61
C LEU A 34 7.81 -1.99 -6.20
N PHE A 35 7.03 -2.29 -5.17
CA PHE A 35 7.48 -2.19 -3.77
C PHE A 35 8.10 -3.47 -3.21
N ARG A 36 8.15 -4.56 -3.99
CA ARG A 36 8.74 -5.84 -3.56
C ARG A 36 10.14 -5.71 -2.93
N PRO A 37 11.06 -4.88 -3.48
CA PRO A 37 12.39 -4.73 -2.90
C PRO A 37 12.40 -4.18 -1.46
N LEU A 38 11.35 -3.44 -1.06
CA LEU A 38 11.26 -2.90 0.30
C LEU A 38 11.04 -3.99 1.37
N TYR A 39 10.52 -5.16 0.98
CA TYR A 39 10.31 -6.28 1.90
C TYR A 39 11.58 -7.09 2.16
N GLU A 40 12.64 -6.88 1.38
CA GLU A 40 13.92 -7.59 1.51
C GLU A 40 14.90 -6.84 2.42
N VAL A 41 14.53 -5.63 2.88
CA VAL A 41 15.35 -4.81 3.77
C VAL A 41 15.19 -5.30 5.21
N ASP A 42 16.30 -5.57 5.88
CA ASP A 42 16.30 -5.85 7.33
C ASP A 42 15.97 -4.57 8.10
N LEU A 43 14.89 -4.62 8.88
CA LEU A 43 14.41 -3.52 9.71
C LEU A 43 14.66 -3.78 11.19
N THR A 44 15.46 -4.79 11.55
CA THR A 44 15.87 -5.04 12.93
C THR A 44 16.56 -3.76 13.45
N ASP A 45 16.02 -3.21 14.54
CA ASP A 45 16.44 -1.96 15.19
C ASP A 45 16.17 -0.65 14.41
N VAL A 46 15.43 -0.70 13.29
CA VAL A 46 14.96 0.50 12.59
C VAL A 46 13.64 0.98 13.22
N MET A 47 13.65 2.15 13.88
CA MET A 47 12.42 2.78 14.38
C MET A 47 11.69 3.56 13.27
N PRO A 48 10.38 3.32 13.04
CA PRO A 48 9.59 4.12 12.10
C PRO A 48 9.54 5.59 12.54
N MET A 49 9.83 6.50 11.61
CA MET A 49 9.62 7.93 11.87
C MET A 49 8.12 8.26 11.79
N MET A 50 7.52 8.60 12.94
CA MET A 50 6.08 8.91 13.05
C MET A 50 5.72 10.32 12.55
N LYS A 51 6.67 11.25 12.53
CA LYS A 51 6.50 12.63 12.03
C LYS A 51 7.75 13.06 11.30
N VAL A 52 7.59 13.53 10.06
CA VAL A 52 8.68 14.20 9.35
C VAL A 52 8.77 15.64 9.87
N ASP A 53 9.76 15.91 10.71
CA ASP A 53 10.01 17.27 11.20
C ASP A 53 10.64 18.09 10.06
N ARG A 54 9.81 18.88 9.36
CA ARG A 54 10.22 19.67 8.18
C ARG A 54 11.29 20.75 8.47
N ARG A 55 11.77 20.86 9.71
CA ARG A 55 12.74 21.88 10.13
C ARG A 55 14.21 21.48 9.99
N LYS A 56 14.54 20.23 9.68
CA LYS A 56 15.94 19.78 9.50
C LYS A 56 16.37 19.72 8.02
N GLY A 57 16.09 20.79 7.30
CA GLY A 57 16.49 20.95 5.89
C GLY A 57 17.22 22.27 5.64
N LYS A 58 18.12 22.66 6.55
CA LYS A 58 19.15 23.69 6.34
C LYS A 58 20.31 23.40 7.28
N GLU A 59 21.27 22.63 6.80
CA GLU A 59 22.71 22.76 7.13
C GLU A 59 23.48 22.59 5.82
#